data_AF-A0A8J3MRX6-F1
#
_entry.id   AF-A0A8J3MRX6-F1
#
_cell.length_a   1.000
_cell.length_b   1.000
_cell.length_c   1.000
_cell.angle_alpha   90.00
_cell.angle_beta   90.00
_cell.angle_gamma   90.00
#
_symmetry.space_group_name_H-M   'P 1'
#
loop_
_entity.id
_entity.type
_entity.pdbx_description
1 polymer ?
#
loop_
_entity_poly.entity_id
_entity_poly.type
_entity_poly.pdbx_seq_one_letter_code
_entity_poly.pdbx_strand_id
1 'polypeptide(L)'
;MSENEAASKYPLSVVRFGMGKEIQLYQDELVVTAPEEDKEVRLPLEELKGLTLVPGDPTPSKLVLMADLTDGETIILAEGMSNAKDFRAMLPQLQELHPELELDPPDMAEQLRQALNSRRAWSLTCYSSIILLCIFLYLLYLAVAFLGAHHP
;
A
#
# COMPACT_ATOMS: atom_id res chain seq x y z
N MET A 1 -11.35 -35.00 -14.05
CA MET A 1 -10.89 -34.12 -12.97
C MET A 1 -10.54 -32.81 -13.63
N SER A 2 -11.34 -31.78 -13.36
CA SER A 2 -11.44 -30.57 -14.18
C SER A 2 -10.23 -29.66 -13.97
N GLU A 3 -9.68 -29.11 -15.04
CA GLU A 3 -8.55 -28.16 -15.03
C GLU A 3 -8.85 -26.89 -14.19
N ASN A 4 -10.12 -26.63 -13.86
CA ASN A 4 -10.54 -25.52 -12.98
C ASN A 4 -10.12 -25.66 -11.51
N GLU A 5 -9.91 -26.87 -10.96
CA GLU A 5 -9.51 -27.01 -9.55
C GLU A 5 -8.02 -26.67 -9.33
N ALA A 6 -7.21 -26.67 -10.39
CA ALA A 6 -5.77 -26.38 -10.28
C ALA A 6 -5.46 -24.88 -10.27
N ALA A 7 -6.32 -24.05 -10.88
CA ALA A 7 -6.15 -22.60 -10.94
C ALA A 7 -6.37 -21.90 -9.58
N SER A 8 -7.23 -22.46 -8.72
CA SER A 8 -7.51 -21.93 -7.36
C SER A 8 -6.36 -22.17 -6.36
N LYS A 9 -5.33 -22.96 -6.70
CA LYS A 9 -4.35 -23.40 -5.70
C LYS A 9 -3.30 -22.35 -5.32
N TYR A 10 -3.08 -21.34 -6.17
CA TYR A 10 -2.10 -20.29 -5.93
C TYR A 10 -2.64 -18.93 -6.35
N PRO A 11 -2.53 -17.89 -5.49
CA PRO A 11 -2.93 -16.54 -5.87
C PRO A 11 -2.00 -16.00 -6.96
N LEU A 12 -2.58 -15.32 -7.95
CA LEU A 12 -1.87 -14.62 -9.03
C LEU A 12 -1.04 -13.45 -8.49
N SER A 13 -1.59 -12.75 -7.50
CA SER A 13 -0.91 -11.66 -6.80
C SER A 13 -1.33 -11.60 -5.35
N VAL A 14 -0.38 -11.22 -4.50
CA VAL A 14 -0.59 -11.06 -3.07
C VAL A 14 -0.05 -9.71 -2.64
N VAL A 15 -0.90 -8.90 -2.01
CA VAL A 15 -0.57 -7.58 -1.49
C VAL A 15 -0.68 -7.63 0.03
N ARG A 16 0.47 -7.54 0.69
CA ARG A 16 0.54 -7.44 2.15
C ARG A 16 0.47 -5.99 2.56
N PHE A 17 -0.59 -5.60 3.26
CA PHE A 17 -0.86 -4.19 3.57
C PHE A 17 -0.84 -3.84 5.06
N GLY A 18 -0.70 -4.84 5.93
CA GLY A 18 -0.54 -4.71 7.38
C GLY A 18 0.06 -5.98 7.99
N MET A 19 0.17 -6.03 9.33
CA MET A 19 0.57 -7.27 10.00
C MET A 19 -0.54 -8.31 9.86
N GLY A 20 -0.24 -9.42 9.18
CA GLY A 20 -1.21 -10.47 8.89
C GLY A 20 -2.31 -10.11 7.88
N LYS A 21 -2.39 -8.85 7.42
CA LYS A 21 -3.42 -8.40 6.48
C LYS A 21 -2.95 -8.53 5.03
N GLU A 22 -3.70 -9.29 4.22
CA GLU A 22 -3.35 -9.61 2.85
C GLU A 22 -4.56 -9.48 1.91
N ILE A 23 -4.32 -8.98 0.70
CA ILE A 23 -5.24 -9.07 -0.45
C ILE A 23 -4.63 -10.09 -1.41
N GLN A 24 -5.39 -11.09 -1.78
CA GLN A 24 -4.99 -12.16 -2.69
C GLN A 24 -5.91 -12.13 -3.90
N LEU A 25 -5.32 -12.02 -5.08
CA LEU A 25 -6.03 -12.06 -6.35
C LEU A 25 -5.94 -13.47 -6.92
N TYR A 26 -7.09 -14.10 -7.14
CA TYR A 26 -7.24 -15.34 -7.89
C TYR A 26 -7.81 -15.05 -9.29
N GLN A 27 -7.98 -16.08 -10.12
CA GLN A 27 -8.51 -15.89 -11.48
C GLN A 27 -9.96 -15.43 -11.51
N ASP A 28 -10.73 -15.83 -10.51
CA ASP A 28 -12.19 -15.70 -10.42
C ASP A 28 -12.64 -14.97 -9.15
N GLU A 29 -11.77 -14.86 -8.13
CA GLU A 29 -12.10 -14.20 -6.86
C GLU A 29 -10.99 -13.28 -6.34
N LEU A 30 -11.41 -12.27 -5.57
CA LEU A 30 -10.56 -11.43 -4.76
C LEU A 30 -10.80 -11.78 -3.29
N VAL A 31 -9.74 -12.23 -2.61
CA VAL A 31 -9.80 -12.62 -1.20
C VAL A 31 -9.05 -11.60 -0.37
N VAL A 32 -9.69 -11.06 0.65
CA VAL A 32 -9.08 -10.17 1.63
C VAL A 32 -9.12 -10.82 3.00
N THR A 33 -7.95 -10.95 3.61
CA THR A 33 -7.79 -11.55 4.93
C THR A 33 -7.23 -10.50 5.89
N ALA A 34 -7.93 -10.24 6.98
CA ALA A 34 -7.49 -9.38 8.08
C ALA A 34 -7.71 -10.14 9.41
N PRO A 35 -6.72 -10.95 9.84
CA PRO A 35 -6.87 -11.83 11.00
C PRO A 35 -6.98 -11.07 12.34
N GLU A 36 -6.43 -9.86 12.43
CA GLU A 36 -6.64 -8.98 13.61
C GLU A 36 -8.09 -8.51 13.75
N GLU A 37 -8.86 -8.50 12.66
CA GLU A 37 -10.26 -8.05 12.63
C GLU A 37 -11.25 -9.22 12.51
N ASP A 38 -10.76 -10.47 12.57
CA ASP A 38 -11.53 -11.71 12.28
C ASP A 38 -12.33 -11.60 10.97
N LYS A 39 -11.75 -10.89 9.99
CA LYS A 39 -12.43 -10.52 8.75
C LYS A 39 -11.78 -11.25 7.59
N GLU A 40 -12.51 -12.19 7.01
CA GLU A 40 -12.18 -12.81 5.72
C GLU A 40 -13.31 -12.48 4.75
N VAL A 41 -12.99 -11.73 3.71
CA VAL A 41 -13.93 -11.34 2.66
C VAL A 41 -13.48 -12.01 1.37
N ARG A 42 -14.35 -12.84 0.79
CA ARG A 42 -14.13 -13.45 -0.52
C ARG A 42 -15.16 -12.90 -1.48
N LEU A 43 -14.69 -12.35 -2.59
CA LEU A 43 -15.55 -11.70 -3.57
C LEU A 43 -15.30 -12.25 -4.94
N PRO A 44 -16.32 -12.80 -5.60
CA PRO A 44 -16.23 -13.13 -7.02
C PRO A 44 -15.92 -11.86 -7.82
N LEU A 45 -14.99 -11.96 -8.77
CA LEU A 45 -14.66 -10.85 -9.68
C LEU A 45 -15.87 -10.46 -10.55
N GLU A 46 -16.80 -11.39 -10.79
CA GLU A 46 -18.06 -11.12 -11.51
C GLU A 46 -19.02 -10.20 -10.74
N GLU A 47 -18.93 -10.21 -9.40
CA GLU A 47 -19.75 -9.33 -8.55
C GLU A 47 -19.12 -7.95 -8.38
N LEU A 48 -17.86 -7.79 -8.76
CA LEU A 48 -17.10 -6.55 -8.62
C LEU A 48 -17.39 -5.60 -9.79
N LYS A 49 -18.12 -4.52 -9.53
CA LYS A 49 -18.37 -3.46 -10.50
C LYS A 49 -17.23 -2.45 -10.56
N GLY A 50 -16.70 -2.08 -9.40
CA GLY A 50 -15.67 -1.05 -9.32
C GLY A 50 -14.81 -1.14 -8.07
N LEU A 51 -13.66 -0.47 -8.12
CA LEU A 51 -12.78 -0.27 -6.98
C LEU A 51 -12.60 1.21 -6.71
N THR A 52 -12.93 1.60 -5.49
CA THR A 52 -12.79 2.96 -5.01
C THR A 52 -11.64 3.06 -4.01
N LEU A 53 -10.70 3.96 -4.23
CA LEU A 53 -9.54 4.19 -3.36
C LEU A 53 -9.61 5.58 -2.74
N VAL A 54 -9.76 5.63 -1.41
CA VAL A 54 -9.83 6.89 -0.67
C VAL A 54 -8.73 7.02 0.39
N PRO A 55 -8.28 8.23 0.71
CA PRO A 55 -7.43 8.46 1.88
C PRO A 55 -8.20 8.12 3.17
N GLY A 56 -7.55 7.43 4.11
CA GLY A 56 -8.15 7.11 5.40
C GLY A 56 -8.22 8.33 6.34
N ASP A 57 -9.26 8.37 7.16
CA ASP A 57 -9.47 9.36 8.22
C ASP A 57 -9.14 8.71 9.58
N PRO A 58 -8.29 9.28 10.45
CA PRO A 58 -7.59 10.58 10.40
C PRO A 58 -6.21 10.54 9.75
N THR A 59 -5.82 9.40 9.18
CA THR A 59 -4.45 9.17 8.73
C THR A 59 -4.41 9.08 7.20
N PRO A 60 -4.31 10.19 6.45
CA PRO A 60 -4.38 10.18 4.98
C PRO A 60 -3.24 9.39 4.30
N SER A 61 -2.19 9.01 5.04
CA SER A 61 -1.14 8.10 4.56
C SER A 61 -1.56 6.62 4.54
N LYS A 62 -2.69 6.29 5.17
CA LYS A 62 -3.30 4.97 5.20
C LYS A 62 -4.47 4.99 4.21
N LEU A 63 -4.36 4.24 3.13
CA LEU A 63 -5.43 4.20 2.13
C LEU A 63 -6.54 3.23 2.55
N VAL A 64 -7.76 3.52 2.13
CA VAL A 64 -8.93 2.65 2.28
C VAL A 64 -9.33 2.20 0.88
N LEU A 65 -9.34 0.89 0.67
CA LEU A 65 -9.82 0.27 -0.55
C LEU A 65 -11.25 -0.20 -0.33
N MET A 66 -12.14 0.21 -1.22
CA MET A 66 -13.54 -0.18 -1.24
C MET A 66 -13.84 -0.87 -2.56
N ALA A 67 -14.73 -1.86 -2.53
CA ALA A 67 -15.27 -2.51 -3.70
C ALA A 67 -16.74 -2.15 -3.83
N ASP A 68 -17.11 -1.68 -5.02
CA ASP A 68 -18.47 -1.45 -5.42
C ASP A 68 -18.97 -2.72 -6.12
N LEU A 69 -20.07 -3.28 -5.62
CA LEU A 69 -20.66 -4.50 -6.11
C LEU A 69 -21.73 -4.22 -7.16
N THR A 70 -22.03 -5.22 -7.98
CA THR A 70 -23.05 -5.12 -9.05
C THR A 70 -24.48 -4.95 -8.51
N ASP A 71 -24.73 -5.34 -7.26
CA ASP A 71 -26.00 -5.14 -6.54
C ASP A 71 -26.17 -3.71 -5.99
N GLY A 72 -25.13 -2.87 -6.11
CA GLY A 72 -25.12 -1.49 -5.63
C GLY A 72 -24.65 -1.32 -4.19
N GLU A 73 -24.21 -2.39 -3.51
CA GLU A 73 -23.55 -2.28 -2.22
C GLU A 73 -22.06 -1.90 -2.37
N THR A 74 -21.55 -1.09 -1.44
CA THR A 74 -20.11 -0.78 -1.35
C THR A 74 -19.56 -1.41 -0.08
N ILE A 75 -18.54 -2.24 -0.23
CA ILE A 75 -17.88 -2.92 0.88
C ILE A 75 -16.44 -2.45 1.05
N ILE A 76 -16.01 -2.30 2.29
CA ILE A 76 -14.63 -1.93 2.61
C ILE A 76 -13.77 -3.20 2.55
N LEU A 77 -12.87 -3.26 1.58
CA LEU A 77 -11.93 -4.36 1.39
C LEU A 77 -10.78 -4.27 2.37
N ALA A 78 -10.06 -3.15 2.32
CA ALA A 78 -8.84 -2.98 3.10
C ALA A 78 -8.79 -1.58 3.72
N GLU A 79 -8.70 -1.54 5.04
CA GLU A 79 -8.40 -0.31 5.77
C GLU A 79 -6.92 -0.27 6.14
N GLY A 80 -6.32 0.92 6.05
CA GLY A 80 -4.94 1.06 6.50
C GLY A 80 -3.90 0.62 5.48
N MET A 81 -4.23 0.57 4.19
CA MET A 81 -3.34 0.05 3.17
C MET A 81 -2.05 0.87 3.10
N SER A 82 -0.97 0.26 3.58
CA SER A 82 0.35 0.89 3.70
C SER A 82 1.31 0.53 2.57
N ASN A 83 0.99 -0.55 1.84
CA ASN A 83 1.79 -1.08 0.74
C ASN A 83 1.16 -0.77 -0.62
N ALA A 84 1.15 0.52 -0.96
CA ALA A 84 0.68 1.03 -2.24
C ALA A 84 1.49 0.49 -3.45
N LYS A 85 2.72 -0.01 -3.22
CA LYS A 85 3.59 -0.53 -4.28
C LYS A 85 3.06 -1.82 -4.86
N ASP A 86 2.79 -2.80 -3.99
CA ASP A 86 2.34 -4.11 -4.44
C ASP A 86 0.90 -4.02 -4.96
N PHE A 87 0.06 -3.17 -4.36
CA PHE A 87 -1.28 -2.90 -4.90
C PHE A 87 -1.24 -2.29 -6.30
N ARG A 88 -0.36 -1.32 -6.56
CA ARG A 88 -0.16 -0.77 -7.90
C ARG A 88 0.28 -1.84 -8.91
N ALA A 89 1.02 -2.87 -8.49
CA ALA A 89 1.43 -3.97 -9.35
C ALA A 89 0.29 -4.99 -9.60
N MET A 90 -0.69 -5.06 -8.71
CA MET A 90 -1.89 -5.90 -8.85
C MET A 90 -2.93 -5.28 -9.80
N LEU A 91 -3.05 -3.95 -9.86
CA LEU A 91 -4.05 -3.25 -10.69
C LEU A 91 -4.09 -3.69 -12.17
N PRO A 92 -2.96 -3.81 -12.89
CA PRO A 92 -2.99 -4.27 -14.28
C PRO A 92 -3.54 -5.70 -14.41
N GLN A 93 -3.24 -6.59 -13.46
CA GLN A 93 -3.74 -7.96 -13.48
C GLN A 93 -5.23 -8.02 -13.22
N LEU A 94 -5.74 -7.17 -12.31
CA LEU A 94 -7.17 -6.99 -12.09
C LEU A 94 -7.88 -6.51 -13.36
N GLN A 95 -7.31 -5.54 -14.07
CA GLN A 95 -7.87 -5.03 -15.33
C GLN A 95 -7.78 -6.03 -16.48
N GLU A 96 -6.78 -6.92 -16.49
CA GLU A 96 -6.68 -8.01 -17.46
C GLU A 96 -7.76 -9.08 -17.23
N LEU A 97 -8.04 -9.41 -15.97
CA LEU A 97 -9.08 -10.40 -15.61
C LEU A 97 -10.49 -9.82 -15.73
N HIS A 98 -10.68 -8.55 -15.36
CA HIS A 98 -11.95 -7.86 -15.42
C HIS A 98 -11.80 -6.49 -16.09
N PRO A 99 -11.85 -6.44 -17.45
CA PRO A 99 -11.62 -5.20 -18.20
C PRO A 99 -12.74 -4.17 -18.06
N GLU A 100 -13.92 -4.57 -17.58
CA GLU A 100 -15.05 -3.69 -17.32
C GLU A 100 -14.98 -3.00 -15.94
N LEU A 101 -13.95 -3.31 -15.15
CA LEU A 101 -13.78 -2.78 -13.80
C LEU A 101 -13.66 -1.24 -13.80
N GLU A 102 -14.59 -0.57 -13.13
CA GLU A 102 -14.52 0.88 -12.91
C GLU A 102 -13.52 1.19 -11.79
N LEU A 103 -12.47 1.97 -12.09
CA LEU A 103 -11.55 2.47 -11.07
C LEU A 103 -11.92 3.90 -10.71
N ASP A 104 -12.21 4.15 -9.43
CA ASP A 104 -12.37 5.50 -8.88
C ASP A 104 -11.26 5.77 -7.84
N PRO A 105 -10.29 6.65 -8.12
CA PRO A 105 -10.17 7.49 -9.31
C PRO A 105 -9.63 6.73 -10.53
N PRO A 106 -9.92 7.18 -11.77
CA PRO A 106 -9.50 6.48 -13.00
C PRO A 106 -7.98 6.46 -13.18
N ASP A 107 -7.26 7.39 -12.54
CA ASP A 107 -5.80 7.47 -12.50
C ASP A 107 -5.20 6.86 -11.22
N MET A 108 -5.90 5.93 -10.55
CA MET A 108 -5.48 5.30 -9.29
C MET A 108 -4.01 4.84 -9.30
N ALA A 109 -3.53 4.23 -10.38
CA ALA A 109 -2.16 3.77 -10.51
C ALA A 109 -1.12 4.90 -10.43
N GLU A 110 -1.47 6.09 -10.91
CA GLU A 110 -0.63 7.28 -10.88
C GLU A 110 -0.69 7.96 -9.51
N GLN A 111 -1.85 8.00 -8.87
CA GLN A 111 -1.97 8.48 -7.48
C GLN A 111 -1.17 7.62 -6.50
N LEU A 112 -1.24 6.29 -6.63
CA LEU A 112 -0.42 5.37 -5.85
C LEU A 112 1.08 5.61 -6.10
N ARG A 113 1.47 5.87 -7.35
CA ARG A 113 2.86 6.24 -7.71
C ARG A 113 3.30 7.53 -7.03
N GLN A 114 2.46 8.56 -7.04
CA GLN A 114 2.73 9.84 -6.41
C GLN A 114 2.84 9.72 -4.89
N ALA A 115 1.96 8.93 -4.26
CA ALA A 115 2.00 8.65 -2.82
C ALA A 115 3.29 7.91 -2.39
N LEU A 116 3.78 6.96 -3.21
CA LEU A 116 5.05 6.28 -2.97
C LEU A 116 6.25 7.24 -3.09
N ASN A 117 6.23 8.10 -4.11
CA ASN A 117 7.31 9.06 -4.35
C ASN A 117 7.39 10.13 -3.27
N SER A 118 6.25 10.66 -2.81
CA SER A 118 6.20 11.67 -1.74
C SER A 118 6.72 11.11 -0.42
N ARG A 119 6.33 9.87 -0.06
CA ARG A 119 6.83 9.19 1.14
C ARG A 119 8.34 8.98 1.09
N ARG A 120 8.88 8.59 -0.08
CA ARG A 120 10.34 8.41 -0.27
C ARG A 120 11.08 9.73 -0.13
N ALA A 121 10.59 10.79 -0.77
CA ALA A 121 11.20 12.12 -0.69
C ALA A 121 11.25 12.64 0.75
N TRP A 122 10.15 12.48 1.51
CA TRP A 122 10.07 12.92 2.90
C TRP A 122 10.99 12.12 3.84
N SER A 123 11.09 10.81 3.63
CA SER A 123 12.05 9.99 4.40
C SER A 123 13.50 10.46 4.16
N LEU A 124 13.84 10.78 2.91
CA LEU A 124 15.19 11.18 2.53
C LEU A 124 15.56 12.54 3.13
N THR A 125 14.63 13.50 3.15
CA THR A 125 14.86 14.82 3.75
C THR A 125 14.96 14.74 5.28
N CYS A 126 14.10 14.00 5.96
CA CYS A 126 14.14 13.84 7.42
C CYS A 126 15.39 13.09 7.89
N TYR A 127 15.79 12.00 7.25
CA TYR A 127 17.02 11.30 7.63
C TYR A 127 18.26 12.13 7.31
N SER A 128 18.28 12.82 6.16
CA SER A 128 19.41 13.68 5.77
C SER A 128 19.60 14.85 6.74
N SER A 129 18.52 15.51 7.18
CA SER A 129 18.62 16.63 8.13
C SER A 129 19.15 16.18 9.49
N ILE A 130 18.72 15.02 10.00
CA ILE A 130 19.23 14.45 11.26
C ILE A 130 20.72 14.12 11.13
N ILE A 131 21.13 13.48 10.04
CA ILE A 131 22.54 13.14 9.80
C ILE A 131 23.41 14.41 9.73
N LEU A 132 22.96 15.43 8.99
CA LEU A 132 23.65 16.71 8.90
C LEU A 132 23.79 17.40 10.26
N LEU A 133 22.75 17.34 11.10
CA LEU A 133 22.81 17.86 12.47
C LEU A 133 23.86 17.11 13.31
N CYS A 134 23.90 15.79 13.24
CA CYS A 134 24.90 14.98 13.93
C CYS A 134 26.33 15.32 13.48
N ILE A 135 26.55 15.47 12.16
CA ILE A 135 27.84 15.88 11.61
C ILE A 135 28.23 17.27 12.10
N PHE A 136 27.28 18.22 12.08
CA PHE A 136 27.51 19.58 12.53
C PHE A 136 27.91 19.64 14.02
N LEU A 137 27.19 18.92 14.88
CA LEU A 137 27.51 18.83 16.30
C LEU A 137 28.87 18.18 16.55
N TYR A 138 29.23 17.16 15.77
CA TYR A 138 30.54 16.51 15.86
C TYR A 138 31.68 17.46 15.46
N LEU A 139 31.52 18.25 14.40
CA LEU A 139 32.51 19.26 14.01
C LEU A 139 32.65 20.36 15.06
N LEU A 140 31.54 20.80 15.66
CA LEU A 140 31.54 21.74 16.78
C LEU A 140 32.32 21.18 17.98
N TYR A 141 32.06 19.93 18.34
CA TYR A 141 32.80 19.24 19.41
C TYR A 141 34.30 19.20 19.12
N LEU A 142 34.70 18.83 17.90
CA LEU A 142 36.11 18.81 17.50
C LEU A 142 36.74 20.21 17.58
N ALA A 143 36.04 21.25 17.15
CA ALA A 143 36.53 22.62 17.22
C ALA A 143 36.75 23.08 18.69
N VAL A 144 35.78 22.79 19.57
CA VAL A 144 35.89 23.11 21.00
C VAL A 144 37.02 22.32 21.65
N ALA A 145 37.12 21.01 21.38
CA ALA A 145 38.18 20.16 21.89
C ALA A 145 39.56 20.62 21.41
N PHE A 146 39.68 21.03 20.15
CA PHE A 146 40.93 21.56 19.58
C PHE A 146 41.33 22.89 20.22
N LEU A 147 40.39 23.83 20.39
CA LEU A 147 40.63 25.09 21.10
C LEU A 147 41.01 24.86 22.57
N GLY A 148 40.32 23.95 23.26
CA GLY A 148 40.63 23.59 24.64
C GLY A 148 41.97 22.88 24.81
N ALA A 149 42.40 22.08 23.83
CA ALA A 149 43.72 21.46 23.83
C ALA A 149 44.87 22.45 23.58
N HIS A 150 44.60 23.58 22.92
CA HIS A 150 45.58 24.62 22.60
C HIS A 150 45.60 25.80 23.60
N HIS A 151 44.68 25.84 24.55
CA HIS A 151 44.70 26.77 25.69
C HIS A 151 45.02 26.02 27.00
N PRO A 152 46.30 25.98 27.43
CA PRO A 152 46.65 25.60 28.80
C PRO A 152 46.20 26.64 29.84
#